data_AF-A0A950QG90-F1
#
_entry.id   AF-A0A950QG90-F1
#
_cell.length_a   1.000
_cell.length_b   1.000
_cell.length_c   1.000
_cell.angle_alpha   90.00
_cell.angle_beta   90.00
_cell.angle_gamma   90.00
#
_symmetry.space_group_name_H-M   'P 1'
#
loop_
_entity.id
_entity.type
_entity.pdbx_description
1 polymer ?
#
loop_
_entity_poly.entity_id
_entity_poly.type
_entity_poly.pdbx_seq_one_letter_code
_entity_poly.pdbx_strand_id
1 'polypeptide(L)'
;ELANNVAQRLGIDSALLRQELRHAATNRSAQFNPGTQAEVSDAEKVIVRLLAPGAPNELDELRAQVSDVLLNESLTGGLAAASIIDSLLSPLAGGATPESDQRLLASILMQETEELSFELVESAIEALRRRKLEGRKRALNANIAEAERKNDAAALSALLAEKVAIERALRA
;
A
#
# COMPACT_ATOMS: atom_id res chain seq x y z
N GLU A 1 -27.43 -17.52 -35.64
CA GLU A 1 -28.05 -16.38 -34.94
C GLU A 1 -27.98 -16.72 -33.44
N LEU A 2 -27.07 -16.20 -32.62
CA LEU A 2 -27.06 -14.84 -32.06
C LEU A 2 -25.72 -14.58 -31.32
N ALA A 3 -24.57 -14.86 -31.95
CA ALA A 3 -23.23 -14.60 -31.36
C ALA A 3 -22.27 -13.81 -32.27
N ASN A 4 -22.62 -13.60 -33.55
CA ASN A 4 -21.75 -12.91 -34.51
C ASN A 4 -22.05 -11.40 -34.69
N ASN A 5 -23.02 -10.82 -33.98
CA ASN A 5 -23.48 -9.45 -34.25
C ASN A 5 -22.99 -8.37 -33.28
N VAL A 6 -22.07 -8.67 -32.35
CA VAL A 6 -21.49 -7.64 -31.45
C VAL A 6 -20.04 -7.30 -31.80
N ALA A 7 -19.32 -8.17 -32.52
CA ALA A 7 -17.90 -7.96 -32.85
C ALA A 7 -17.65 -7.03 -34.06
N GLN A 8 -18.68 -6.58 -34.79
CA GLN A 8 -18.52 -5.81 -36.02
C GLN A 8 -18.85 -4.31 -35.89
N ARG A 9 -19.11 -3.82 -34.66
CA ARG A 9 -19.50 -2.42 -34.42
C ARG A 9 -18.52 -1.56 -33.62
N LEU A 10 -17.35 -2.08 -33.29
CA LEU A 10 -16.26 -1.31 -32.71
C LEU A 10 -14.99 -1.68 -33.46
N GLY A 11 -14.73 -0.97 -34.56
CA GLY A 11 -13.49 -1.02 -35.32
C GLY A 11 -12.33 -0.49 -34.49
N ILE A 12 -11.92 -1.28 -33.49
CA ILE A 12 -10.77 -0.97 -32.64
C ILE A 12 -9.67 -1.95 -33.04
N ASP A 13 -8.71 -1.40 -33.76
CA ASP A 13 -7.48 -2.02 -34.21
C ASP A 13 -6.77 -2.74 -33.07
N SER A 14 -6.82 -4.08 -33.11
CA SER A 14 -6.25 -5.00 -32.12
C SER A 14 -4.70 -5.03 -32.06
N ALA A 15 -4.06 -4.07 -32.71
CA ALA A 15 -2.62 -3.84 -32.65
C ALA A 15 -2.23 -2.67 -31.72
N LEU A 16 -3.09 -1.67 -31.52
CA LEU A 16 -2.74 -0.49 -30.72
C LEU A 16 -2.90 -0.74 -29.20
N LEU A 17 -3.82 -1.63 -28.80
CA LEU A 17 -4.10 -1.91 -27.38
C LEU A 17 -2.95 -2.64 -26.65
N ARG A 18 -2.14 -3.41 -27.40
CA ARG A 18 -0.95 -4.09 -26.83
C ARG A 18 0.24 -3.15 -26.67
N GLN A 19 0.27 -2.02 -27.37
CA GLN A 19 1.31 -1.01 -27.20
C GLN A 19 0.98 -0.08 -26.01
N GLU A 20 -0.30 0.27 -25.82
CA GLU A 20 -0.77 1.01 -24.64
C GLU A 20 -0.57 0.21 -23.33
N LEU A 21 -0.84 -1.09 -23.32
CA LEU A 21 -0.59 -1.94 -22.14
C LEU A 21 0.91 -2.07 -21.78
N ARG A 22 1.81 -2.02 -22.77
CA ARG A 22 3.26 -2.09 -22.51
C ARG A 22 3.82 -0.78 -21.95
N HIS A 23 3.22 0.36 -22.29
CA HIS A 23 3.57 1.65 -21.67
C HIS A 23 3.01 1.78 -20.23
N ALA A 24 1.86 1.20 -19.93
CA ALA A 24 1.29 1.23 -18.58
C ALA A 24 2.07 0.38 -17.56
N ALA A 25 2.65 -0.76 -17.98
CA ALA A 25 3.45 -1.62 -17.10
C ALA A 25 4.85 -1.04 -16.81
N THR A 26 5.42 -0.28 -17.74
CA THR A 26 6.81 0.21 -17.62
C THR A 26 6.91 1.57 -16.91
N ASN A 27 5.82 2.33 -16.77
CA ASN A 27 5.82 3.66 -16.14
C ASN A 27 5.46 3.68 -14.64
N ARG A 28 5.00 2.58 -14.02
CA ARG A 28 4.69 2.55 -12.58
C ARG A 28 5.94 2.59 -11.67
N SER A 29 7.14 2.56 -12.24
CA SER A 29 8.40 2.74 -11.49
C SER A 29 8.92 4.18 -11.46
N ALA A 30 8.27 5.14 -12.15
CA ALA A 30 8.84 6.47 -12.36
C ALA A 30 8.06 7.67 -11.79
N GLN A 31 6.85 7.52 -11.23
CA GLN A 31 6.10 8.66 -10.70
C GLN A 31 5.51 8.39 -9.32
N PHE A 32 6.38 8.49 -8.31
CA PHE A 32 5.95 8.90 -6.98
C PHE A 32 5.47 10.35 -7.04
N ASN A 33 4.17 10.53 -7.23
CA ASN A 33 3.51 11.83 -7.12
C ASN A 33 2.80 11.92 -5.76
N PRO A 34 3.28 12.72 -4.79
CA PRO A 34 2.62 12.87 -3.50
C PRO A 34 1.61 14.02 -3.60
N GLY A 35 0.35 13.73 -3.86
CA GLY A 35 -0.68 14.78 -3.84
C GLY A 35 -1.92 14.50 -4.68
N THR A 36 -2.62 13.42 -4.38
CA THR A 36 -4.03 13.21 -4.75
C THR A 36 -4.54 12.07 -3.86
N GLN A 37 -5.83 12.03 -3.54
CA GLN A 37 -6.48 11.03 -2.68
C GLN A 37 -5.82 9.66 -2.85
N ALA A 38 -5.29 9.12 -1.74
CA ALA A 38 -4.37 7.98 -1.78
C ALA A 38 -5.04 6.80 -2.48
N GLU A 39 -4.63 6.54 -3.73
CA GLU A 39 -4.94 5.28 -4.39
C GLU A 39 -4.36 4.17 -3.53
N VAL A 40 -5.16 3.13 -3.27
CA VAL A 40 -4.72 1.97 -2.48
C VAL A 40 -3.52 1.35 -3.18
N SER A 41 -2.38 1.34 -2.48
CA SER A 41 -1.15 0.75 -3.01
C SER A 41 -1.30 -0.76 -3.21
N ASP A 42 -0.51 -1.35 -4.11
CA ASP A 42 -0.60 -2.80 -4.35
C ASP A 42 -0.21 -3.60 -3.10
N ALA A 43 0.73 -3.09 -2.28
CA ALA A 43 1.05 -3.66 -0.97
C ALA A 43 -0.14 -3.65 -0.01
N GLU A 44 -0.89 -2.54 0.06
CA GLU A 44 -2.13 -2.47 0.87
C GLU A 44 -3.17 -3.47 0.38
N LYS A 45 -3.30 -3.68 -0.93
CA LYS A 45 -4.22 -4.68 -1.48
C LYS A 45 -3.82 -6.09 -1.10
N VAL A 46 -2.53 -6.44 -1.11
CA VAL A 46 -2.08 -7.78 -0.71
C VAL A 46 -2.40 -8.04 0.77
N ILE A 47 -2.13 -7.08 1.65
CA ILE A 47 -2.42 -7.19 3.09
C ILE A 47 -3.94 -7.24 3.33
N VAL A 48 -4.67 -6.30 2.70
CA VAL A 48 -6.04 -6.45 2.19
C VAL A 48 -6.63 -7.86 2.24
N ARG A 49 -6.14 -8.61 1.26
CA ARG A 49 -6.58 -9.93 0.85
C ARG A 49 -6.21 -10.98 1.87
N LEU A 50 -4.99 -10.95 2.38
CA LEU A 50 -4.52 -11.89 3.38
C LEU A 50 -5.39 -11.84 4.65
N LEU A 51 -5.77 -10.65 5.10
CA LEU A 51 -6.58 -10.46 6.30
C LEU A 51 -8.06 -10.73 6.06
N ALA A 52 -8.52 -10.70 4.81
CA ALA A 52 -9.91 -10.97 4.47
C ALA A 52 -10.29 -12.44 4.79
N PRO A 53 -11.55 -12.69 5.21
CA PRO A 53 -12.01 -14.03 5.57
C PRO A 53 -12.03 -15.04 4.41
N GLY A 54 -11.76 -14.61 3.17
CA GLY A 54 -11.66 -15.48 1.98
C GLY A 54 -10.24 -15.91 1.60
N ALA A 55 -9.20 -15.52 2.35
CA ALA A 55 -7.83 -15.96 2.07
C ALA A 55 -7.66 -17.48 2.32
N PRO A 56 -6.77 -18.15 1.57
CA PRO A 56 -6.49 -19.58 1.75
C PRO A 56 -6.10 -19.90 3.20
N ASN A 57 -6.70 -20.97 3.76
CA ASN A 57 -6.42 -21.41 5.14
C ASN A 57 -4.94 -21.82 5.34
N GLU A 58 -4.24 -22.20 4.26
CA GLU A 58 -2.81 -22.51 4.26
C GLU A 58 -1.95 -21.31 4.68
N LEU A 59 -2.50 -20.10 4.57
CA LEU A 59 -1.83 -18.85 4.97
C LEU A 59 -2.26 -18.38 6.36
N ASP A 60 -2.95 -19.17 7.17
CA ASP A 60 -3.44 -18.72 8.49
C ASP A 60 -2.30 -18.40 9.47
N GLU A 61 -1.22 -19.18 9.45
CA GLU A 61 -0.01 -18.86 10.24
C GLU A 61 0.62 -17.55 9.78
N LEU A 62 0.73 -17.36 8.47
CA LEU A 62 1.24 -16.13 7.87
C LEU A 62 0.35 -14.94 8.23
N ARG A 63 -0.98 -15.10 8.16
CA ARG A 63 -1.97 -14.09 8.53
C ARG A 63 -1.80 -13.64 9.97
N ALA A 64 -1.59 -14.57 10.90
CA ALA A 64 -1.32 -14.25 12.30
C ALA A 64 0.00 -13.49 12.46
N GLN A 65 1.08 -13.97 11.83
CA GLN A 65 2.38 -13.30 11.85
C GLN A 65 2.32 -11.87 11.28
N VAL A 66 1.65 -11.68 10.15
CA VAL A 66 1.46 -10.37 9.52
C VAL A 66 0.65 -9.46 10.42
N SER A 67 -0.42 -9.98 11.04
CA SER A 67 -1.24 -9.21 11.98
C SER A 67 -0.41 -8.68 13.15
N ASP A 68 0.43 -9.54 13.74
CA ASP A 68 1.35 -9.16 14.81
C ASP A 68 2.36 -8.10 14.34
N VAL A 69 2.95 -8.26 13.16
CA VAL A 69 3.89 -7.28 12.58
C VAL A 69 3.21 -5.93 12.37
N LEU A 70 2.01 -5.90 11.78
CA LEU A 70 1.27 -4.66 11.51
C LEU A 70 0.96 -3.89 12.80
N LEU A 71 0.58 -4.61 13.87
CA LEU A 71 0.28 -4.03 15.19
C LEU A 71 1.56 -3.55 15.89
N ASN A 72 2.57 -4.42 16.01
CA ASN A 72 3.82 -4.13 16.72
C ASN A 72 4.61 -3.00 16.06
N GLU A 73 4.64 -2.98 14.73
CA GLU A 73 5.35 -1.96 13.97
C GLU A 73 4.46 -0.77 13.57
N SER A 74 3.19 -0.74 13.98
CA SER A 74 2.22 0.33 13.66
C SER A 74 2.28 0.75 12.17
N LEU A 75 2.20 -0.24 11.28
CA LEU A 75 2.37 -0.04 9.82
C LEU A 75 1.09 0.48 9.13
N THR A 76 -0.05 0.48 9.82
CA THR A 76 -1.35 0.92 9.27
C THR A 76 -1.46 2.44 9.13
N GLY A 77 -0.58 3.19 9.79
CA GLY A 77 -0.58 4.65 9.81
C GLY A 77 -0.51 5.29 8.43
N GLY A 78 -1.54 6.07 8.10
CA GLY A 78 -1.62 6.86 6.87
C GLY A 78 -1.80 6.04 5.59
N LEU A 79 -2.14 4.75 5.67
CA LEU A 79 -2.56 3.96 4.50
C LEU A 79 -3.96 4.38 4.03
N ALA A 80 -4.26 4.19 2.75
CA ALA A 80 -5.60 4.45 2.22
C ALA A 80 -6.60 3.41 2.74
N ALA A 81 -6.14 2.15 2.86
CA ALA A 81 -6.92 1.04 3.42
C ALA A 81 -6.77 0.87 4.94
N ALA A 82 -6.26 1.88 5.68
CA ALA A 82 -5.96 1.77 7.10
C ALA A 82 -7.17 1.32 7.93
N SER A 83 -8.33 1.96 7.73
CA SER A 83 -9.57 1.64 8.45
C SER A 83 -10.07 0.23 8.17
N ILE A 84 -9.89 -0.27 6.94
CA ILE A 84 -10.23 -1.64 6.55
C ILE A 84 -9.30 -2.62 7.26
N ILE A 85 -7.99 -2.37 7.21
CA ILE A 85 -6.98 -3.22 7.85
C ILE A 85 -7.24 -3.28 9.36
N ASP A 86 -7.46 -2.15 10.02
CA ASP A 86 -7.73 -2.09 11.46
C ASP A 86 -9.02 -2.85 11.82
N SER A 87 -10.06 -2.76 10.97
CA SER A 87 -11.31 -3.51 11.17
C SER A 87 -11.11 -5.02 10.99
N LEU A 88 -10.25 -5.45 10.08
CA LEU A 88 -9.92 -6.86 9.85
C LEU A 88 -9.01 -7.43 10.95
N LEU A 89 -8.12 -6.61 11.51
CA LEU A 89 -7.24 -6.99 12.64
C LEU A 89 -8.02 -7.12 13.96
N SER A 90 -9.13 -6.40 14.12
CA SER A 90 -9.99 -6.48 15.30
C SER A 90 -11.47 -6.67 14.95
N PRO A 91 -11.87 -7.86 14.44
CA PRO A 91 -13.25 -8.12 14.02
C PRO A 91 -14.26 -8.02 15.17
N LEU A 92 -13.81 -8.25 16.40
CA LEU A 92 -14.60 -8.21 17.63
C LEU A 92 -14.90 -6.79 18.10
N ALA A 93 -14.26 -5.76 17.52
CA ALA A 93 -14.50 -4.36 17.89
C ALA A 93 -15.91 -3.86 17.50
N GLY A 94 -16.70 -4.66 16.77
CA GLY A 94 -18.14 -4.47 16.60
C GLY A 94 -18.56 -3.20 15.85
N GLY A 95 -17.62 -2.43 15.33
CA GLY A 95 -17.88 -1.28 14.48
C GLY A 95 -18.30 -1.74 13.09
N ALA A 96 -19.45 -1.28 12.61
CA ALA A 96 -19.78 -1.43 11.21
C ALA A 96 -18.72 -0.71 10.37
N THR A 97 -18.06 -1.43 9.46
CA THR A 97 -17.20 -0.81 8.46
C THR A 97 -18.02 0.18 7.64
N PRO A 98 -17.55 1.42 7.43
CA PRO A 98 -18.25 2.39 6.60
C PRO A 98 -18.59 1.82 5.22
N GLU A 99 -19.70 2.25 4.62
CA GLU A 99 -20.12 1.76 3.29
C GLU A 99 -19.04 2.03 2.22
N SER A 100 -18.31 3.14 2.33
CA SER A 100 -17.15 3.45 1.48
C SER A 100 -16.07 2.38 1.56
N ASP A 101 -15.80 1.90 2.77
CA ASP A 101 -14.73 0.96 3.07
C ASP A 101 -15.15 -0.45 2.65
N GLN A 102 -16.43 -0.78 2.76
CA GLN A 102 -17.00 -2.02 2.21
C GLN A 102 -16.91 -2.06 0.69
N ARG A 103 -17.23 -0.96 -0.01
CA ARG A 103 -17.08 -0.86 -1.47
C ARG A 103 -15.62 -0.98 -1.88
N LEU A 104 -14.71 -0.36 -1.13
CA LEU A 104 -13.28 -0.45 -1.39
C LEU A 104 -12.77 -1.89 -1.19
N LEU A 105 -13.13 -2.54 -0.08
CA LEU A 105 -12.81 -3.94 0.18
C LEU A 105 -13.33 -4.84 -0.94
N ALA A 106 -14.60 -4.68 -1.34
CA ALA A 106 -15.17 -5.44 -2.46
C ALA A 106 -14.41 -5.20 -3.77
N SER A 107 -14.02 -3.95 -4.05
CA SER A 107 -13.24 -3.63 -5.26
C SER A 107 -11.86 -4.28 -5.27
N ILE A 108 -11.20 -4.35 -4.11
CA ILE A 108 -9.90 -5.01 -3.96
C ILE A 108 -10.09 -6.51 -4.22
N LEU A 109 -11.10 -7.13 -3.59
CA LEU A 109 -11.39 -8.56 -3.71
C LEU A 109 -11.82 -9.02 -5.10
N MET A 110 -12.48 -8.15 -5.87
CA MET A 110 -13.01 -8.48 -7.20
C MET A 110 -12.01 -8.23 -8.35
N GLN A 111 -11.00 -7.39 -8.16
CA GLN A 111 -10.04 -7.00 -9.21
C GLN A 111 -8.80 -7.91 -9.28
N GLU A 112 -8.89 -9.10 -8.69
CA GLU A 112 -7.72 -9.95 -8.44
C GLU A 112 -7.43 -10.90 -9.58
N THR A 113 -6.21 -10.81 -10.13
CA THR A 113 -5.73 -11.73 -11.16
C THR A 113 -4.56 -12.60 -10.71
N GLU A 114 -3.97 -12.33 -9.54
CA GLU A 114 -2.76 -13.03 -9.05
C GLU A 114 -3.05 -13.76 -7.73
N GLU A 115 -2.60 -15.01 -7.63
CA GLU A 115 -2.73 -15.84 -6.43
C GLU A 115 -1.91 -15.26 -5.26
N LEU A 116 -2.46 -15.33 -4.05
CA LEU A 116 -1.76 -14.94 -2.83
C LEU A 116 -0.64 -15.95 -2.55
N SER A 117 0.61 -15.48 -2.61
CA SER A 117 1.80 -16.27 -2.23
C SER A 117 2.50 -15.66 -1.01
N PHE A 118 3.31 -16.48 -0.33
CA PHE A 118 4.14 -16.05 0.78
C PHE A 118 5.09 -14.90 0.39
N GLU A 119 5.77 -15.03 -0.75
CA GLU A 119 6.70 -14.03 -1.28
C GLU A 119 6.02 -12.69 -1.56
N LEU A 120 4.79 -12.72 -2.07
CA LEU A 120 4.00 -11.53 -2.35
C LEU A 120 3.63 -10.79 -1.05
N VAL A 121 3.28 -11.53 0.00
CA VAL A 121 2.96 -10.98 1.31
C VAL A 121 4.20 -10.39 1.99
N GLU A 122 5.35 -11.09 1.96
CA GLU A 122 6.59 -10.57 2.51
C GLU A 122 7.03 -9.27 1.82
N SER A 123 7.01 -9.27 0.48
CA SER A 123 7.30 -8.08 -0.33
C SER A 123 6.35 -6.91 -0.01
N ALA A 124 5.07 -7.21 0.24
CA ALA A 124 4.11 -6.20 0.67
C ALA A 124 4.46 -5.60 2.05
N ILE A 125 4.86 -6.42 3.02
CA ILE A 125 5.32 -5.94 4.34
C ILE A 125 6.55 -5.05 4.20
N GLU A 126 7.54 -5.47 3.43
CA GLU A 126 8.76 -4.68 3.20
C GLU A 126 8.44 -3.33 2.55
N ALA A 127 7.52 -3.32 1.57
CA ALA A 127 7.05 -2.09 0.95
C ALA A 127 6.38 -1.15 1.98
N LEU A 128 5.56 -1.68 2.90
CA LEU A 128 4.94 -0.89 3.97
C LEU A 128 5.97 -0.34 4.97
N ARG A 129 6.95 -1.15 5.39
CA ARG A 129 8.06 -0.71 6.25
C ARG A 129 8.85 0.42 5.60
N ARG A 130 9.23 0.24 4.34
CA ARG A 130 9.94 1.25 3.56
C ARG A 130 9.14 2.54 3.46
N ARG A 131 7.85 2.47 3.14
CA ARG A 131 6.95 3.63 3.09
C ARG A 131 6.92 4.38 4.41
N LYS A 132 6.81 3.68 5.54
CA LYS A 132 6.81 4.30 6.88
C LYS A 132 8.12 5.03 7.15
N LEU A 133 9.25 4.40 6.85
CA LEU A 133 10.58 5.01 7.02
C LEU A 133 10.77 6.24 6.12
N GLU A 134 10.31 6.18 4.87
CA GLU A 134 10.33 7.33 3.96
C GLU A 134 9.45 8.49 4.47
N GLY A 135 8.26 8.17 5.00
CA GLY A 135 7.39 9.15 5.66
C GLY A 135 8.05 9.81 6.87
N ARG A 136 8.69 9.00 7.74
CA ARG A 136 9.44 9.51 8.88
C ARG A 136 10.62 10.39 8.45
N LYS A 137 11.37 10.00 7.41
CA LYS A 137 12.45 10.80 6.83
C LYS A 137 11.95 12.16 6.33
N ARG A 138 10.79 12.21 5.66
CA ARG A 138 10.17 13.46 5.20
C ARG A 138 9.77 14.36 6.37
N ALA A 139 9.11 13.81 7.38
CA ALA A 139 8.74 14.54 8.59
C ALA A 139 9.98 15.08 9.31
N LEU A 140 11.04 14.27 9.41
CA LEU A 140 12.30 14.67 10.03
C LEU A 140 12.99 15.81 9.26
N ASN A 141 13.04 15.73 7.93
CA ASN A 141 13.57 16.81 7.10
C ASN A 141 12.75 18.12 7.27
N ALA A 142 11.43 18.03 7.42
CA ALA A 142 10.60 19.20 7.71
C ALA A 142 10.92 19.80 9.08
N ASN A 143 11.10 18.96 10.11
CA ASN A 143 11.50 19.41 11.46
C ASN A 143 12.89 20.05 11.46
N ILE A 144 13.84 19.50 10.69
CA ILE A 144 15.18 20.09 10.50
C ILE A 144 15.07 21.49 9.89
N ALA A 145 14.31 21.64 8.80
CA ALA A 145 14.11 22.93 8.16
C ALA A 145 13.41 23.94 9.10
N GLU A 146 12.52 23.48 9.98
CA GLU A 146 11.89 24.34 10.99
C GLU A 146 12.87 24.75 12.11
N ALA A 147 13.69 23.82 12.60
CA ALA A 147 14.72 24.09 13.60
C ALA A 147 15.79 25.06 13.06
N GLU A 148 16.17 24.94 11.79
CA GLU A 148 17.06 25.88 11.09
C GLU A 148 16.46 27.28 11.05
N ARG A 149 15.16 27.42 10.70
CA ARG A 149 14.47 28.73 10.73
C ARG A 149 14.42 29.34 12.12
N LYS A 150 14.32 28.52 13.17
CA LYS A 150 14.26 28.94 14.58
C LYS A 150 15.64 29.15 15.22
N ASN A 151 16.74 28.86 14.50
CA ASN A 151 18.12 28.85 15.02
C ASN A 151 18.30 27.97 16.27
N ASP A 152 17.55 26.87 16.37
CA ASP A 152 17.67 25.93 17.50
C ASP A 152 18.78 24.90 17.22
N ALA A 153 20.02 25.27 17.58
CA ALA A 153 21.20 24.44 17.35
C ALA A 153 21.17 23.12 18.14
N ALA A 154 20.52 23.09 19.31
CA ALA A 154 20.40 21.89 20.12
C ALA A 154 19.46 20.87 19.46
N ALA A 155 18.26 21.32 19.04
CA ALA A 155 17.32 20.48 18.31
C ALA A 155 17.89 20.01 16.97
N LEU A 156 18.59 20.88 16.23
CA LEU A 156 19.19 20.53 14.94
C LEU A 156 20.17 19.36 15.03
N SER A 157 21.04 19.36 16.05
CA SER A 157 22.04 18.30 16.24
C SER A 157 21.40 16.93 16.50
N ALA A 158 20.33 16.89 17.31
CA ALA A 158 19.59 15.67 17.61
C ALA A 158 18.85 15.13 16.37
N LEU A 159 18.20 16.03 15.61
CA LEU A 159 17.46 15.65 14.41
C LEU A 159 18.38 15.14 13.29
N LEU A 160 19.60 15.68 13.16
CA LEU A 160 20.60 15.18 12.21
C LEU A 160 21.12 13.78 12.58
N ALA A 161 21.32 13.49 13.87
CA ALA A 161 21.69 12.16 14.32
C ALA A 161 20.58 11.12 14.03
N GLU A 162 19.32 11.48 14.27
CA GLU A 162 18.16 10.64 13.93
C GLU A 162 18.10 10.38 12.40
N LYS A 163 18.40 11.39 11.58
CA LYS A 163 18.39 11.26 10.11
C LYS A 163 19.39 10.23 9.63
N VAL A 164 20.61 10.26 10.17
CA VAL A 164 21.65 9.27 9.81
C VAL A 164 21.24 7.85 10.22
N ALA A 165 20.59 7.69 11.37
CA ALA A 165 20.09 6.39 11.81
C ALA A 165 19.02 5.82 10.86
N ILE A 166 18.05 6.65 10.46
CA ILE A 166 17.00 6.26 9.51
C ILE A 166 17.58 5.93 8.13
N GLU A 167 18.56 6.71 7.65
CA GLU A 167 19.21 6.44 6.36
C GLU A 167 20.02 5.15 6.34
N ARG A 168 20.59 4.74 7.48
CA ARG A 168 21.21 3.41 7.62
C ARG A 168 20.16 2.31 7.60
N ALA A 169 19.06 2.48 8.32
CA ALA A 169 17.96 1.51 8.34
C ALA A 169 17.29 1.32 6.97
N LEU A 170 17.27 2.35 6.12
CA LEU A 170 16.76 2.27 4.75
C LEU A 170 17.72 1.61 3.75
N ARG A 171 18.99 1.43 4.10
CA ARG A 171 20.02 0.82 3.24
C ARG A 171 20.36 -0.62 3.62
N ALA A 172 19.99 -1.03 4.83
CA ALA A 172 20.09 -2.40 5.31
C ALA A 172 18.94 -3.23 4.74
#